data_AF-A0A7X8V634-F1
#
_entry.id   AF-A0A7X8V634-F1
#
_cell.length_a   1.000
_cell.length_b   1.000
_cell.length_c   1.000
_cell.angle_alpha   90.00
_cell.angle_beta   90.00
_cell.angle_gamma   90.00
#
_symmetry.space_group_name_H-M   'P 1'
#
loop_
_entity.id
_entity.type
_entity.pdbx_description
1 polymer ?
#
loop_
_entity_poly.entity_id
_entity_poly.type
_entity_poly.pdbx_seq_one_letter_code
_entity_poly.pdbx_strand_id
1 'polypeptide(L)'
;MVKDATKPAASAGKTGAPAKSARQLLANWYGLLFSDDVYKRMIGFLLLGLVIIAVTWVLAFFCLPDGLLENTMIVRKLFGVRGSTRPGEWGLKWLGETAKIFRWEFSPKELFDTWGNVFLVTGKIFLHHLLVVSVFILLFSRFRIRRVSLGYLYFLVYTVLIGIAAGTGSFTYPPQGDGIWGMIILFLRFALIEWFAYGLLAVATLRWTWVKADSLLNGRWEKAGRFFSWPALLPDERDLLLFGFLFLLVANFSEAKLIVFYGRHLI
;
A
#
# COMPACT_ATOMS: atom_id res chain seq x y z
N MET A 1 -76.73 11.95 -1.62
CA MET A 1 -75.63 11.14 -1.03
C MET A 1 -74.87 10.49 -2.17
N VAL A 2 -73.70 11.05 -2.48
CA VAL A 2 -72.79 10.57 -3.53
C VAL A 2 -72.04 9.36 -2.96
N LYS A 3 -72.06 8.23 -3.66
CA LYS A 3 -71.22 7.06 -3.35
C LYS A 3 -69.92 7.21 -4.13
N ASP A 4 -68.84 7.48 -3.42
CA ASP A 4 -67.50 7.62 -3.99
C ASP A 4 -67.01 6.31 -4.60
N ALA A 5 -66.52 6.40 -5.84
CA ALA A 5 -65.86 5.33 -6.56
C ALA A 5 -64.46 5.10 -5.99
N THR A 6 -64.20 3.92 -5.45
CA THR A 6 -62.89 3.51 -4.97
C THR A 6 -61.97 3.24 -6.16
N LYS A 7 -60.91 4.05 -6.30
CA LYS A 7 -59.81 3.86 -7.26
C LYS A 7 -59.04 2.57 -6.96
N PRO A 8 -58.65 1.76 -7.96
CA PRO A 8 -57.74 0.65 -7.73
C PRO A 8 -56.32 1.17 -7.45
N ALA A 9 -55.75 0.75 -6.32
CA ALA A 9 -54.37 1.02 -5.96
C ALA A 9 -53.42 0.28 -6.92
N ALA A 10 -52.63 1.03 -7.69
CA ALA A 10 -51.52 0.49 -8.45
C ALA A 10 -50.46 -0.04 -7.47
N SER A 11 -50.26 -1.35 -7.42
CA SER A 11 -49.12 -1.93 -6.72
C SER A 11 -47.85 -1.54 -7.49
N ALA A 12 -47.10 -0.59 -6.96
CA ALA A 12 -45.75 -0.30 -7.41
C ALA A 12 -44.85 -1.50 -7.06
N GLY A 13 -44.84 -2.49 -7.95
CA GLY A 13 -43.84 -3.55 -7.92
C GLY A 13 -42.47 -2.90 -8.08
N LYS A 14 -41.69 -2.89 -6.99
CA LYS A 14 -40.26 -2.60 -7.07
C LYS A 14 -39.61 -3.70 -7.88
N THR A 15 -39.49 -3.48 -9.19
CA THR A 15 -38.67 -4.31 -10.07
C THR A 15 -37.20 -4.10 -9.67
N GLY A 16 -36.70 -4.96 -8.80
CA GLY A 16 -35.27 -5.03 -8.51
C GLY A 16 -34.53 -5.27 -9.82
N ALA A 17 -33.53 -4.44 -10.11
CA ALA A 17 -32.73 -4.58 -11.32
C ALA A 17 -32.14 -6.00 -11.40
N PRO A 18 -32.15 -6.65 -12.58
CA PRO A 18 -31.66 -8.02 -12.72
C PRO A 18 -30.18 -8.12 -12.30
N ALA A 19 -29.86 -9.18 -11.56
CA ALA A 19 -28.48 -9.45 -11.13
C ALA A 19 -27.56 -9.54 -12.35
N LYS A 20 -26.46 -8.78 -12.34
CA LYS A 20 -25.49 -8.74 -13.44
C LYS A 20 -24.84 -10.12 -13.60
N SER A 21 -24.69 -10.58 -14.84
CA SER A 21 -23.98 -11.83 -15.12
C SER A 21 -22.48 -11.73 -14.77
N ALA A 22 -21.85 -12.85 -14.42
CA ALA A 22 -20.41 -12.90 -14.12
C ALA A 22 -19.54 -12.33 -15.26
N ARG A 23 -19.91 -12.59 -16.51
CA ARG A 23 -19.25 -12.04 -17.70
C ARG A 23 -19.32 -10.51 -17.74
N GLN A 24 -20.47 -9.94 -17.37
CA GLN A 24 -20.67 -8.49 -17.33
C GLN A 24 -19.89 -7.85 -16.18
N LEU A 25 -19.79 -8.52 -15.03
CA LEU A 25 -18.94 -8.07 -13.92
C LEU A 25 -17.46 -8.04 -14.32
N LEU A 26 -16.96 -9.10 -14.97
CA LEU A 26 -15.58 -9.16 -15.46
C LEU A 26 -15.29 -8.08 -16.51
N ALA A 27 -16.21 -7.84 -17.44
CA ALA A 27 -16.07 -6.77 -18.43
C ALA A 27 -16.01 -5.38 -17.78
N ASN A 28 -16.83 -5.13 -16.75
CA ASN A 28 -16.81 -3.88 -16.01
C ASN A 28 -15.49 -3.67 -15.27
N TRP A 29 -14.97 -4.71 -14.60
CA TRP A 29 -13.67 -4.67 -13.94
C TRP A 29 -12.55 -4.39 -14.94
N TYR A 30 -12.55 -5.09 -16.07
CA TYR A 30 -11.57 -4.88 -17.12
C TYR A 30 -11.61 -3.44 -17.66
N GLY A 31 -12.81 -2.89 -17.89
CA GLY A 31 -12.98 -1.49 -18.32
C GLY A 31 -12.51 -0.47 -17.29
N LEU A 32 -12.61 -0.80 -16.00
CA LEU A 32 -12.18 0.05 -14.89
C LEU A 32 -10.64 0.06 -14.78
N LEU A 33 -10.01 -1.12 -14.71
CA LEU A 33 -8.55 -1.28 -14.53
C LEU A 33 -7.72 -0.71 -15.68
N PHE A 34 -8.25 -0.80 -16.91
CA PHE A 34 -7.58 -0.33 -18.12
C PHE A 34 -8.27 0.88 -18.74
N SER A 35 -9.00 1.66 -17.94
CA SER A 35 -9.60 2.92 -18.36
C SER A 35 -8.52 3.92 -18.79
N ASP A 36 -8.85 4.83 -19.70
CA ASP A 36 -7.93 5.92 -20.05
C ASP A 36 -7.82 6.98 -18.96
N ASP A 37 -8.88 7.11 -18.16
CA ASP A 37 -8.99 7.96 -16.98
C ASP A 37 -8.24 7.31 -15.80
N VAL A 38 -7.23 8.03 -15.29
CA VAL A 38 -6.35 7.52 -14.23
C VAL A 38 -7.08 7.30 -12.90
N TYR A 39 -8.10 8.11 -12.59
CA TYR A 39 -8.86 7.97 -11.35
C TYR A 39 -9.77 6.75 -11.41
N LYS A 40 -10.37 6.46 -12.57
CA LYS A 40 -11.12 5.21 -12.79
C LYS A 40 -10.23 3.99 -12.64
N ARG A 41 -9.02 4.03 -13.22
CA ARG A 41 -8.02 2.98 -13.02
C ARG A 41 -7.71 2.80 -11.55
N MET A 42 -7.34 3.88 -10.85
CA MET A 42 -7.03 3.89 -9.42
C MET A 42 -8.15 3.23 -8.61
N ILE A 43 -9.41 3.66 -8.79
CA ILE A 43 -10.56 3.06 -8.09
C ILE A 43 -10.66 1.56 -8.37
N GLY A 44 -10.48 1.14 -9.63
CA GLY A 44 -10.52 -0.28 -9.97
C GLY A 44 -9.44 -1.10 -9.31
N PHE A 45 -8.23 -0.58 -9.27
CA PHE A 45 -7.12 -1.25 -8.61
C PHE A 45 -7.31 -1.35 -7.10
N LEU A 46 -7.81 -0.29 -6.47
CA LEU A 46 -8.09 -0.28 -5.05
C LEU A 46 -9.18 -1.27 -4.67
N LEU A 47 -10.32 -1.24 -5.36
CA LEU A 47 -11.41 -2.14 -5.03
C LEU A 47 -11.04 -3.61 -5.28
N LEU A 48 -10.41 -3.91 -6.42
CA LEU A 48 -9.96 -5.28 -6.70
C LEU A 48 -8.89 -5.74 -5.70
N GLY A 49 -7.92 -4.89 -5.39
CA GLY A 49 -6.84 -5.27 -4.48
C GLY A 49 -7.32 -5.44 -3.04
N LEU A 50 -8.30 -4.67 -2.57
CA LEU A 50 -8.95 -4.90 -1.28
C LEU A 50 -9.67 -6.26 -1.24
N VAL A 51 -10.35 -6.64 -2.32
CA VAL A 51 -10.97 -7.97 -2.44
C VAL A 51 -9.89 -9.07 -2.40
N ILE A 52 -8.79 -8.91 -3.14
CA ILE A 52 -7.68 -9.86 -3.12
C ILE A 52 -7.08 -9.97 -1.72
N ILE A 53 -6.82 -8.85 -1.04
CA ILE A 53 -6.32 -8.82 0.34
C ILE A 53 -7.27 -9.58 1.26
N ALA A 54 -8.57 -9.29 1.21
CA ALA A 54 -9.55 -9.94 2.07
C ALA A 54 -9.59 -11.47 1.84
N VAL A 55 -9.64 -11.90 0.57
CA VAL A 55 -9.67 -13.34 0.23
C VAL A 55 -8.37 -14.04 0.64
N THR A 56 -7.23 -13.45 0.32
CA THR A 56 -5.91 -14.03 0.64
C THR A 56 -5.65 -14.04 2.14
N TRP A 57 -6.09 -13.01 2.86
CA TRP A 57 -6.05 -12.98 4.31
C TRP A 57 -6.88 -14.10 4.94
N VAL A 58 -8.13 -14.30 4.51
CA VAL A 58 -8.99 -15.38 5.01
C VAL A 58 -8.34 -16.74 4.75
N LEU A 59 -7.89 -16.99 3.52
CA LEU A 59 -7.24 -18.24 3.15
C LEU A 59 -5.96 -18.48 3.96
N ALA A 60 -5.15 -17.45 4.15
CA ALA A 60 -3.92 -17.55 4.93
C ALA A 60 -4.21 -17.83 6.40
N PHE A 61 -5.17 -17.13 6.99
CA PHE A 61 -5.55 -17.28 8.39
C PHE A 61 -6.05 -18.70 8.73
N PHE A 62 -6.83 -19.33 7.84
CA PHE A 62 -7.38 -20.66 8.09
C PHE A 62 -6.51 -21.82 7.59
N CYS A 63 -5.69 -21.62 6.55
CA CYS A 63 -5.04 -22.72 5.83
C CYS A 63 -3.51 -22.70 5.88
N LEU A 64 -2.87 -21.63 6.34
CA LEU A 64 -1.40 -21.50 6.33
C LEU A 64 -0.82 -21.42 7.75
N PRO A 65 0.44 -21.85 7.95
CA PRO A 65 1.08 -21.80 9.25
C PRO A 65 1.41 -20.36 9.66
N ASP A 66 1.42 -20.11 10.96
CA ASP A 66 1.83 -18.85 11.55
C ASP A 66 3.28 -18.49 11.17
N GLY A 67 3.55 -17.20 10.99
CA GLY A 67 4.90 -16.69 10.71
C GLY A 67 5.47 -17.07 9.35
N LEU A 68 4.67 -17.61 8.41
CA LEU A 68 5.12 -18.11 7.10
C LEU A 68 6.05 -17.15 6.35
N LEU A 69 5.80 -15.83 6.44
CA LEU A 69 6.55 -14.80 5.72
C LEU A 69 7.48 -13.97 6.61
N GLU A 70 7.62 -14.28 7.90
CA GLU A 70 8.37 -13.47 8.88
C GLU A 70 9.84 -13.27 8.48
N ASN A 71 10.45 -14.28 7.85
CA ASN A 71 11.85 -14.25 7.44
C ASN A 71 12.08 -13.80 5.99
N THR A 72 11.03 -13.32 5.31
CA THR A 72 11.11 -12.88 3.91
C THR A 72 11.33 -11.38 3.79
N MET A 73 11.76 -10.92 2.61
CA MET A 73 11.91 -9.50 2.29
C MET A 73 10.59 -8.72 2.20
N ILE A 74 9.43 -9.39 2.30
CA ILE A 74 8.14 -8.73 2.44
C ILE A 74 8.03 -8.08 3.83
N VAL A 75 8.55 -8.76 4.86
CA VAL A 75 8.48 -8.30 6.24
C VAL A 75 9.83 -7.72 6.70
N ARG A 76 10.95 -8.36 6.37
CA ARG A 76 12.31 -7.91 6.73
C ARG A 76 12.79 -6.79 5.82
N LYS A 77 13.38 -5.76 6.42
CA LYS A 77 13.90 -4.58 5.73
C LYS A 77 15.39 -4.71 5.51
N LEU A 78 15.86 -4.39 4.29
CA LEU A 78 17.28 -4.50 3.89
C LEU A 78 18.22 -3.74 4.83
N PHE A 79 17.82 -2.54 5.24
CA PHE A 79 18.63 -1.65 6.08
C PHE A 79 18.39 -1.84 7.58
N GLY A 80 17.57 -2.83 7.95
CA GLY A 80 17.15 -3.11 9.31
C GLY A 80 16.28 -2.00 9.92
N VAL A 81 15.87 -2.25 11.17
CA VAL A 81 14.99 -1.35 11.95
C VAL A 81 15.66 -0.79 13.21
N ARG A 82 16.96 -1.08 13.39
CA ARG A 82 17.72 -0.60 14.54
C ARG A 82 17.91 0.93 14.51
N GLY A 83 17.69 1.54 15.66
CA GLY A 83 17.98 2.93 15.98
C GLY A 83 19.45 3.16 16.36
N SER A 84 19.69 4.22 17.11
CA SER A 84 20.98 4.73 17.55
C SER A 84 20.80 5.41 18.92
N THR A 85 21.82 5.33 19.77
CA THR A 85 21.86 6.05 21.07
C THR A 85 22.42 7.47 20.96
N ARG A 86 22.90 7.85 19.77
CA ARG A 86 23.52 9.18 19.52
C ARG A 86 22.55 10.36 19.48
N PRO A 87 21.28 10.24 19.03
CA PRO A 87 20.39 11.39 18.96
C PRO A 87 20.21 12.11 20.31
N GLY A 88 20.07 11.37 21.42
CA GLY A 88 19.94 11.94 22.76
C GLY A 88 21.17 12.73 23.23
N GLU A 89 22.37 12.28 22.86
CA GLU A 89 23.62 13.03 23.13
C GLU A 89 23.61 14.41 22.45
N TRP A 90 23.01 14.49 21.26
CA TRP A 90 22.88 15.75 20.52
C TRP A 90 21.88 16.69 21.21
N GLY A 91 20.76 16.15 21.70
CA GLY A 91 19.76 16.89 22.49
C GLY A 91 20.35 17.46 23.79
N LEU A 92 21.12 16.65 24.52
CA LEU A 92 21.85 17.10 25.72
C LEU A 92 22.83 18.24 25.42
N LYS A 93 23.61 18.10 24.34
CA LYS A 93 24.60 19.10 23.95
C LYS A 93 23.96 20.44 23.57
N TRP A 94 22.79 20.41 22.93
CA TRP A 94 22.13 21.62 22.43
C TRP A 94 21.25 22.32 23.45
N LEU A 95 20.58 21.56 24.32
CA LEU A 95 19.51 22.08 25.19
C LEU A 95 19.74 21.80 26.69
N GLY A 96 20.83 21.11 27.05
CA GLY A 96 21.11 20.71 28.42
C GLY A 96 20.27 19.51 28.88
N GLU A 97 20.30 19.23 30.19
CA GLU A 97 19.58 18.10 30.80
C GLU A 97 18.06 18.33 30.86
N THR A 98 17.65 19.58 31.03
CA THR A 98 16.23 19.98 31.11
C THR A 98 16.02 21.25 30.31
N ALA A 99 15.05 21.22 29.40
CA ALA A 99 14.64 22.41 28.66
C ALA A 99 13.17 22.73 28.93
N LYS A 100 12.85 24.01 28.85
CA LYS A 100 11.51 24.54 29.11
C LYS A 100 10.98 25.24 27.87
N ILE A 101 9.85 24.78 27.36
CA ILE A 101 9.09 25.46 26.31
C ILE A 101 7.76 25.88 26.94
N PHE A 102 7.55 27.19 27.06
CA PHE A 102 6.44 27.77 27.83
C PHE A 102 6.40 27.27 29.29
N ARG A 103 5.33 26.56 29.67
CA ARG A 103 5.12 25.99 31.01
C ARG A 103 5.47 24.49 31.10
N TRP A 104 6.00 23.92 30.02
CA TRP A 104 6.27 22.49 29.91
C TRP A 104 7.77 22.24 30.03
N GLU A 105 8.15 21.38 30.98
CA GLU A 105 9.51 20.89 31.15
C GLU A 105 9.63 19.53 30.47
N PHE A 106 10.70 19.34 29.71
CA PHE A 106 10.97 18.08 29.03
C PHE A 106 12.47 17.75 29.10
N SER A 107 12.77 16.45 28.98
CA SER A 107 14.12 15.92 28.84
C SER A 107 14.52 15.99 27.37
N PRO A 108 15.46 16.86 26.96
CA PRO A 108 15.92 16.94 25.58
C PRO A 108 16.55 15.62 25.13
N LYS A 109 17.21 14.89 26.05
CA LYS A 109 17.78 13.58 25.78
C LYS A 109 16.70 12.60 25.29
N GLU A 110 15.63 12.43 26.07
CA GLU A 110 14.54 11.50 25.75
C GLU A 110 13.78 11.90 24.49
N LEU A 111 13.55 13.20 24.31
CA LEU A 111 12.88 13.73 23.13
C LEU A 111 13.69 13.44 21.86
N PHE A 112 14.98 13.74 21.88
CA PHE A 112 15.87 13.53 20.73
C PHE A 112 16.15 12.05 20.50
N ASP A 113 16.31 11.24 21.55
CA ASP A 113 16.40 9.79 21.41
C ASP A 113 15.16 9.23 20.75
N THR A 114 13.96 9.61 21.21
CA THR A 114 12.71 9.10 20.63
C THR A 114 12.54 9.57 19.19
N TRP A 115 12.45 10.88 18.95
CA TRP A 115 12.10 11.40 17.63
C TRP A 115 13.26 11.30 16.63
N GLY A 116 14.50 11.46 17.08
CA GLY A 116 15.67 11.22 16.26
C GLY A 116 15.75 9.78 15.77
N ASN A 117 15.42 8.81 16.63
CA ASN A 117 15.29 7.41 16.19
C ASN A 117 14.10 7.20 15.27
N VAL A 118 12.95 7.82 15.52
CA VAL A 118 11.81 7.74 14.59
C VAL A 118 12.22 8.22 13.19
N PHE A 119 12.89 9.37 13.07
CA PHE A 119 13.35 9.86 11.77
C PHE A 119 14.41 8.97 11.13
N LEU A 120 15.38 8.48 11.91
CA LEU A 120 16.43 7.59 11.41
C LEU A 120 15.85 6.27 10.88
N VAL A 121 14.98 5.63 11.67
CA VAL A 121 14.30 4.38 11.29
C VAL A 121 13.36 4.61 10.11
N THR A 122 12.64 5.74 10.08
CA THR A 122 11.83 6.15 8.91
C THR A 122 12.68 6.20 7.65
N GLY A 123 13.87 6.83 7.71
CA GLY A 123 14.78 6.91 6.58
C GLY A 123 15.25 5.55 6.06
N LYS A 124 15.58 4.62 6.97
CA LYS A 124 15.99 3.25 6.62
C LYS A 124 14.86 2.47 5.93
N ILE A 125 13.67 2.51 6.51
CA ILE A 125 12.48 1.84 5.97
C ILE A 125 12.11 2.47 4.63
N PHE A 126 12.09 3.81 4.54
CA PHE A 126 11.81 4.52 3.31
C PHE A 126 12.81 4.21 2.21
N LEU A 127 14.10 4.11 2.51
CA LEU A 127 15.11 3.73 1.52
C LEU A 127 14.90 2.28 1.02
N HIS A 128 14.50 1.37 1.91
CA HIS A 128 14.14 0.00 1.52
C HIS A 128 12.97 0.00 0.53
N HIS A 129 11.86 0.65 0.87
CA HIS A 129 10.70 0.68 -0.02
C HIS A 129 10.97 1.49 -1.28
N LEU A 130 11.80 2.54 -1.22
CA LEU A 130 12.22 3.29 -2.41
C LEU A 130 12.96 2.36 -3.37
N LEU A 131 13.90 1.54 -2.89
CA LEU A 131 14.58 0.54 -3.72
C LEU A 131 13.60 -0.45 -4.34
N VAL A 132 12.68 -0.99 -3.53
CA VAL A 132 11.66 -1.95 -3.98
C VAL A 132 10.78 -1.32 -5.07
N VAL A 133 10.26 -0.12 -4.85
CA VAL A 133 9.46 0.62 -5.83
C VAL A 133 10.27 0.91 -7.10
N SER A 134 11.50 1.40 -6.98
CA SER A 134 12.33 1.74 -8.14
C SER A 134 12.58 0.53 -9.03
N VAL A 135 12.88 -0.62 -8.44
CA VAL A 135 13.17 -1.86 -9.20
C VAL A 135 11.88 -2.53 -9.69
N PHE A 136 10.97 -2.82 -8.78
CA PHE A 136 9.84 -3.71 -9.08
C PHE A 136 8.59 -3.00 -9.57
N ILE A 137 8.46 -1.69 -9.37
CA ILE A 137 7.35 -0.90 -9.94
C ILE A 137 7.87 -0.07 -11.11
N LEU A 138 8.78 0.87 -10.89
CA LEU A 138 9.16 1.85 -11.91
C LEU A 138 9.91 1.20 -13.10
N LEU A 139 10.94 0.40 -12.81
CA LEU A 139 11.73 -0.27 -13.84
C LEU A 139 10.92 -1.39 -14.51
N PHE A 140 10.22 -2.23 -13.74
CA PHE A 140 9.39 -3.30 -14.32
C PHE A 140 8.19 -2.77 -15.11
N SER A 141 7.63 -1.61 -14.75
CA SER A 141 6.62 -0.95 -15.58
C SER A 141 7.12 -0.60 -16.99
N ARG A 142 8.43 -0.59 -17.25
CA ARG A 142 8.98 -0.43 -18.62
C ARG A 142 8.74 -1.65 -19.51
N PHE A 143 8.40 -2.79 -18.95
CA PHE A 143 8.13 -4.03 -19.67
C PHE A 143 6.65 -4.35 -19.59
N ARG A 144 6.05 -4.71 -20.74
CA ARG A 144 4.61 -4.98 -20.81
C ARG A 144 4.31 -6.27 -21.54
N ILE A 145 3.32 -7.01 -21.05
CA ILE A 145 2.70 -8.11 -21.75
C ILE A 145 1.26 -7.71 -22.05
N ARG A 146 0.92 -7.56 -23.34
CA ARG A 146 -0.36 -7.00 -23.80
C ARG A 146 -0.68 -5.65 -23.14
N ARG A 147 -1.64 -5.62 -22.21
CA ARG A 147 -2.05 -4.41 -21.46
C ARG A 147 -1.49 -4.35 -20.03
N VAL A 148 -0.84 -5.41 -19.56
CA VAL A 148 -0.37 -5.57 -18.18
C VAL A 148 1.12 -5.22 -18.13
N SER A 149 1.48 -4.15 -17.41
CA SER A 149 2.90 -3.87 -17.12
C SER A 149 3.43 -4.84 -16.07
N LEU A 150 4.72 -5.19 -16.14
CA LEU A 150 5.31 -6.08 -15.12
C LEU A 150 5.33 -5.43 -13.74
N GLY A 151 5.39 -4.09 -13.66
CA GLY A 151 5.27 -3.37 -12.39
C GLY A 151 3.89 -3.52 -11.76
N TYR A 152 2.84 -3.53 -12.60
CA TYR A 152 1.49 -3.81 -12.14
C TYR A 152 1.31 -5.28 -11.73
N LEU A 153 1.92 -6.23 -12.46
CA LEU A 153 1.94 -7.64 -12.06
C LEU A 153 2.64 -7.84 -10.72
N TYR A 154 3.79 -7.19 -10.50
CA TYR A 154 4.46 -7.20 -9.21
C TYR A 154 3.54 -6.68 -8.09
N PHE A 155 2.85 -5.56 -8.31
CA PHE A 155 1.91 -5.02 -7.32
C PHE A 155 0.78 -6.01 -6.98
N LEU A 156 0.25 -6.74 -7.96
CA LEU A 156 -0.73 -7.81 -7.71
C LEU A 156 -0.16 -8.94 -6.85
N VAL A 157 1.05 -9.39 -7.15
CA VAL A 157 1.74 -10.41 -6.34
C VAL A 157 1.97 -9.90 -4.92
N TYR A 158 2.48 -8.67 -4.78
CA TYR A 158 2.67 -8.01 -3.49
C TYR A 158 1.35 -7.88 -2.70
N THR A 159 0.23 -7.59 -3.38
CA THR A 159 -1.12 -7.53 -2.78
C THR A 159 -1.54 -8.89 -2.19
N VAL A 160 -1.20 -9.99 -2.85
CA VAL A 160 -1.43 -11.34 -2.31
C VAL A 160 -0.51 -11.60 -1.11
N LEU A 161 0.78 -11.29 -1.23
CA LEU A 161 1.76 -11.54 -0.18
C LEU A 161 1.48 -10.73 1.09
N ILE A 162 1.01 -9.49 0.99
CA ILE A 162 0.66 -8.69 2.17
C ILE A 162 -0.59 -9.23 2.87
N GLY A 163 -1.57 -9.75 2.11
CA GLY A 163 -2.73 -10.45 2.67
C GLY A 163 -2.32 -11.73 3.41
N ILE A 164 -1.40 -12.51 2.83
CA ILE A 164 -0.83 -13.69 3.49
C ILE A 164 -0.06 -13.30 4.75
N ALA A 165 0.79 -12.26 4.70
CA ALA A 165 1.57 -11.80 5.85
C ALA A 165 0.65 -11.37 7.00
N ALA A 166 -0.43 -10.66 6.69
CA ALA A 166 -1.44 -10.28 7.67
C ALA A 166 -2.22 -11.47 8.23
N GLY A 167 -2.57 -12.46 7.39
CA GLY A 167 -3.35 -13.63 7.80
C GLY A 167 -2.56 -14.62 8.66
N THR A 168 -1.27 -14.78 8.39
CA THR A 168 -0.37 -15.69 9.13
C THR A 168 0.31 -15.05 10.33
N GLY A 169 -0.03 -13.80 10.69
CA GLY A 169 0.66 -13.15 11.81
C GLY A 169 2.13 -12.82 11.54
N SER A 170 2.58 -12.79 10.28
CA SER A 170 4.01 -12.76 9.93
C SER A 170 4.69 -11.41 10.17
N PHE A 171 3.96 -10.34 10.51
CA PHE A 171 4.58 -9.05 10.76
C PHE A 171 5.47 -9.11 12.01
N THR A 172 6.66 -8.54 11.91
CA THR A 172 7.68 -8.51 12.98
C THR A 172 7.34 -7.58 14.14
N TYR A 173 6.06 -7.23 14.35
CA TYR A 173 5.60 -6.28 15.36
C TYR A 173 4.60 -6.95 16.30
N PRO A 174 4.60 -6.62 17.60
CA PRO A 174 3.60 -7.13 18.49
C PRO A 174 2.23 -6.59 18.06
N PRO A 175 1.18 -7.42 18.00
CA PRO A 175 -0.18 -6.95 17.74
C PRO A 175 -0.57 -5.87 18.75
N GLN A 176 -1.31 -4.87 18.27
CA GLN A 176 -1.75 -3.73 19.08
C GLN A 176 -3.07 -4.06 19.76
N GLY A 177 -3.00 -4.83 20.85
CA GLY A 177 -4.13 -5.40 21.55
C GLY A 177 -4.23 -6.91 21.36
N ASP A 178 -5.26 -7.51 21.95
CA ASP A 178 -5.35 -8.97 22.05
C ASP A 178 -5.90 -9.62 20.78
N GLY A 179 -5.29 -10.75 20.41
CA GLY A 179 -5.75 -11.63 19.34
C GLY A 179 -5.80 -10.97 17.96
N ILE A 180 -6.82 -11.35 17.18
CA ILE A 180 -6.95 -10.99 15.76
C ILE A 180 -7.12 -9.48 15.52
N TRP A 181 -7.74 -8.77 16.47
CA TRP A 181 -7.98 -7.33 16.35
C TRP A 181 -6.67 -6.53 16.37
N GLY A 182 -5.70 -6.94 17.21
CA GLY A 182 -4.39 -6.30 17.26
C GLY A 182 -3.61 -6.44 15.93
N MET A 183 -3.78 -7.56 15.23
CA MET A 183 -3.20 -7.80 13.91
C MET A 183 -3.86 -6.96 12.82
N ILE A 184 -5.19 -6.83 12.85
CA ILE A 184 -5.94 -5.99 11.90
C ILE A 184 -5.56 -4.52 12.08
N ILE A 185 -5.50 -4.03 13.33
CA ILE A 185 -5.11 -2.64 13.62
C ILE A 185 -3.69 -2.38 13.12
N LEU A 186 -2.76 -3.31 13.34
CA LEU A 186 -1.39 -3.21 12.84
C LEU A 186 -1.35 -3.10 11.32
N PHE A 187 -2.10 -3.96 10.61
CA PHE A 187 -2.21 -3.94 9.16
C PHE A 187 -2.76 -2.60 8.64
N LEU A 188 -3.84 -2.09 9.23
CA LEU A 188 -4.46 -0.82 8.84
C LEU A 188 -3.54 0.39 9.08
N ARG A 189 -2.70 0.35 10.12
CA ARG A 189 -1.91 1.50 10.57
C ARG A 189 -0.70 1.82 9.70
N PHE A 190 -0.14 0.84 9.00
CA PHE A 190 0.98 1.08 8.08
C PHE A 190 0.91 0.24 6.80
N ALA A 191 0.68 -1.07 6.90
CA ALA A 191 0.77 -1.98 5.75
C ALA A 191 -0.29 -1.67 4.66
N LEU A 192 -1.51 -1.30 5.05
CA LEU A 192 -2.53 -0.87 4.09
C LEU A 192 -2.17 0.46 3.42
N ILE A 193 -1.54 1.38 4.15
CA ILE A 193 -1.09 2.67 3.61
C ILE A 193 0.10 2.47 2.64
N GLU A 194 1.03 1.57 2.99
CA GLU A 194 2.13 1.17 2.13
C GLU A 194 1.62 0.50 0.84
N TRP A 195 0.70 -0.46 0.98
CA TRP A 195 0.03 -1.09 -0.15
C TRP A 195 -0.69 -0.06 -1.04
N PHE A 196 -1.41 0.88 -0.43
CA PHE A 196 -2.08 1.96 -1.15
C PHE A 196 -1.08 2.81 -1.94
N ALA A 197 0.04 3.20 -1.32
CA ALA A 197 1.12 3.93 -1.96
C ALA A 197 1.70 3.17 -3.17
N TYR A 198 1.97 1.87 -3.01
CA TYR A 198 2.46 1.01 -4.08
C TYR A 198 1.44 0.92 -5.24
N GLY A 199 0.16 0.86 -4.89
CA GLY A 199 -0.94 0.93 -5.84
C GLY A 199 -0.87 2.21 -6.66
N LEU A 200 -0.87 3.38 -6.03
CA LEU A 200 -0.78 4.67 -6.74
C LEU A 200 0.41 4.74 -7.70
N LEU A 201 1.58 4.27 -7.26
CA LEU A 201 2.79 4.25 -8.07
C LEU A 201 2.67 3.28 -9.25
N ALA A 202 2.07 2.10 -9.06
CA ALA A 202 1.81 1.15 -10.14
C ALA A 202 0.81 1.71 -11.17
N VAL A 203 -0.23 2.41 -10.72
CA VAL A 203 -1.24 3.03 -11.59
C VAL A 203 -0.68 4.19 -12.40
N ALA A 204 0.08 5.07 -11.75
CA ALA A 204 0.74 6.21 -12.39
C ALA A 204 1.75 5.75 -13.46
N THR A 205 2.36 4.58 -13.27
CA THR A 205 3.37 4.04 -14.19
C THR A 205 2.84 2.99 -15.16
N LEU A 206 1.54 2.66 -15.13
CA LEU A 206 0.95 1.61 -15.95
C LEU A 206 1.23 1.82 -17.45
N ARG A 207 1.23 3.08 -17.89
CA ARG A 207 1.45 3.48 -19.28
C ARG A 207 2.91 3.52 -19.71
N TRP A 208 3.85 3.44 -18.78
CA TRP A 208 5.27 3.41 -19.11
C TRP A 208 5.54 2.18 -19.96
N THR A 209 6.28 2.32 -21.05
CA THR A 209 6.60 1.19 -21.92
C THR A 209 7.87 1.49 -22.67
N TRP A 210 8.83 0.59 -22.53
CA TRP A 210 10.02 0.52 -23.36
C TRP A 210 9.90 -0.65 -24.34
N VAL A 211 9.57 -1.83 -23.82
CA VAL A 211 9.43 -3.06 -24.59
C VAL A 211 8.11 -3.74 -24.26
N LYS A 212 7.45 -4.30 -25.28
CA LYS A 212 6.18 -5.03 -25.13
C LYS A 212 6.26 -6.40 -25.78
N ALA A 213 5.48 -7.35 -25.27
CA ALA A 213 5.26 -8.66 -25.89
C ALA A 213 3.76 -8.97 -25.95
N ASP A 214 3.33 -9.73 -26.96
CA ASP A 214 1.93 -10.11 -27.15
C ASP A 214 1.50 -11.32 -26.33
N SER A 215 2.46 -12.06 -25.76
CA SER A 215 2.24 -13.24 -24.91
C SER A 215 3.41 -13.44 -23.97
N LEU A 216 3.15 -14.04 -22.81
CA LEU A 216 4.17 -14.40 -21.82
C LEU A 216 5.05 -15.57 -22.30
N LEU A 217 4.44 -16.58 -22.94
CA LEU A 217 5.13 -17.84 -23.27
C LEU A 217 5.79 -17.83 -24.66
N ASN A 218 5.09 -17.27 -25.66
CA ASN A 218 5.50 -17.33 -27.07
C ASN A 218 5.63 -15.93 -27.71
N GLY A 219 5.55 -14.87 -26.89
CA GLY A 219 5.57 -13.50 -27.39
C GLY A 219 6.98 -13.07 -27.78
N ARG A 220 7.11 -12.40 -28.92
CA ARG A 220 8.34 -11.67 -29.25
C ARG A 220 8.33 -10.32 -28.55
N TRP A 221 9.47 -9.94 -28.00
CA TRP A 221 9.66 -8.64 -27.36
C TRP A 221 10.01 -7.60 -28.41
N GLU A 222 9.18 -6.56 -28.51
CA GLU A 222 9.32 -5.47 -29.46
C GLU A 222 9.49 -4.15 -28.75
N LYS A 223 10.41 -3.32 -29.26
CA LYS A 223 10.62 -1.97 -28.76
C LYS A 223 9.41 -1.10 -29.11
N ALA A 224 8.76 -0.55 -28.09
CA ALA A 224 7.58 0.31 -28.23
C ALA A 224 7.82 1.75 -27.72
N GLY A 225 8.93 2.00 -27.04
CA GLY A 225 9.26 3.31 -26.49
C GLY A 225 10.76 3.52 -26.26
N ARG A 226 11.08 4.48 -25.38
CA ARG A 226 12.46 4.81 -24.99
C ARG A 226 12.67 4.48 -23.51
N PHE A 227 13.83 3.92 -23.19
CA PHE A 227 14.16 3.49 -21.82
C PHE A 227 14.45 4.66 -20.89
N PHE A 228 15.38 5.54 -21.29
CA PHE A 228 15.84 6.67 -20.48
C PHE A 228 14.98 7.94 -20.60
N SER A 229 13.94 7.94 -21.43
CA SER A 229 12.98 9.05 -21.39
C SER A 229 12.02 8.83 -20.22
N TRP A 230 11.84 9.85 -19.40
CA TRP A 230 10.63 9.97 -18.63
C TRP A 230 9.47 10.05 -19.62
N PRO A 231 8.50 9.11 -19.58
CA PRO A 231 7.32 9.25 -20.40
C PRO A 231 6.64 10.56 -20.00
N ALA A 232 6.10 11.28 -20.97
CA ALA A 232 5.31 12.46 -20.69
C ALA A 232 4.10 12.02 -19.86
N LEU A 233 4.18 12.24 -18.54
CA LEU A 233 3.09 11.97 -17.62
C LEU A 233 2.01 13.00 -17.89
N LEU A 234 0.76 12.53 -18.00
CA LEU A 234 -0.37 13.44 -17.89
C LEU A 234 -0.37 14.08 -16.49
N PRO A 235 -0.90 15.31 -16.32
CA PRO A 235 -0.94 15.99 -15.04
C PRO A 235 -1.46 15.10 -13.90
N ASP A 236 -2.59 14.42 -14.11
CA ASP A 236 -3.17 13.52 -13.10
C ASP A 236 -2.26 12.32 -12.77
N GLU A 237 -1.54 11.78 -13.75
CA GLU A 237 -0.61 10.66 -13.53
C GLU A 237 0.62 11.11 -12.72
N ARG A 238 1.06 12.36 -12.89
CA ARG A 238 2.12 12.97 -12.08
C ARG A 238 1.67 13.20 -10.65
N ASP A 239 0.44 13.65 -10.44
CA ASP A 239 -0.13 13.87 -9.11
C ASP A 239 -0.23 12.55 -8.35
N LEU A 240 -0.73 11.48 -8.99
CA LEU A 240 -0.73 10.14 -8.39
C LEU A 240 0.67 9.64 -8.05
N LEU A 241 1.67 9.92 -8.89
CA LEU A 241 3.05 9.54 -8.61
C LEU A 241 3.58 10.26 -7.36
N LEU A 242 3.33 11.57 -7.25
CA LEU A 242 3.71 12.38 -6.09
C LEU A 242 3.01 11.90 -4.82
N PHE A 243 1.69 11.72 -4.89
CA PHE A 243 0.91 11.20 -3.77
C PHE A 243 1.37 9.81 -3.36
N GLY A 244 1.69 8.92 -4.31
CA GLY A 244 2.27 7.62 -4.01
C GLY A 244 3.54 7.71 -3.15
N PHE A 245 4.48 8.59 -3.51
CA PHE A 245 5.69 8.79 -2.69
C PHE A 245 5.41 9.43 -1.33
N LEU A 246 4.47 10.37 -1.25
CA LEU A 246 4.07 11.01 0.01
C LEU A 246 3.40 9.99 0.96
N PHE A 247 2.46 9.19 0.46
CA PHE A 247 1.83 8.12 1.24
C PHE A 247 2.84 7.06 1.66
N LEU A 248 3.83 6.76 0.81
CA LEU A 248 4.92 5.85 1.19
C LEU A 248 5.73 6.41 2.36
N LEU A 249 6.07 7.71 2.33
CA LEU A 249 6.75 8.36 3.45
C LEU A 249 5.90 8.32 4.73
N VAL A 250 4.59 8.60 4.62
CA VAL A 250 3.66 8.53 5.75
C VAL A 250 3.56 7.13 6.34
N ALA A 251 3.47 6.09 5.49
CA ALA A 251 3.42 4.69 5.93
C ALA A 251 4.69 4.32 6.71
N ASN A 252 5.86 4.69 6.17
CA ASN A 252 7.16 4.37 6.77
C ASN A 252 7.39 5.14 8.09
N PHE A 253 6.89 6.37 8.18
CA PHE A 253 6.88 7.11 9.44
C PHE A 253 5.95 6.49 10.48
N SER A 254 4.78 5.98 10.05
CA SER A 254 3.86 5.24 10.92
C SER A 254 4.50 3.95 11.46
N GLU A 255 5.16 3.18 10.60
CA GLU A 255 5.90 1.97 10.97
C GLU A 255 7.07 2.28 11.90
N ALA A 256 7.87 3.32 11.62
CA ALA A 256 8.99 3.72 12.46
C ALA A 256 8.56 4.11 13.88
N LYS A 257 7.41 4.80 14.03
CA LYS A 257 6.85 5.08 15.36
C LYS A 257 6.53 3.78 16.12
N LEU A 258 5.94 2.78 15.46
CA LEU A 258 5.68 1.48 16.08
C LEU A 258 6.98 0.78 16.50
N ILE A 259 8.05 0.91 15.73
CA ILE A 259 9.35 0.32 16.08
C ILE A 259 9.95 1.00 17.31
N VAL A 260 9.96 2.33 17.33
CA VAL A 260 10.66 3.10 18.35
C VAL A 260 9.90 3.07 19.68
N PHE A 261 8.60 3.36 19.66
CA PHE A 261 7.78 3.43 20.88
C PHE A 261 7.58 2.06 21.56
N TYR A 262 7.72 0.96 20.82
CA TYR A 262 7.63 -0.40 21.38
C TYR A 262 9.02 -1.02 21.64
N GLY A 263 10.07 -0.20 21.70
CA GLY A 263 11.40 -0.60 22.16
C GLY A 263 12.19 -1.52 21.23
N ARG A 264 11.70 -1.83 20.02
CA ARG A 264 12.37 -2.73 19.07
C ARG A 264 13.54 -2.09 18.32
N HIS A 265 13.76 -0.79 18.48
CA HIS A 265 14.84 -0.08 17.81
C HIS A 265 16.23 -0.32 18.43
N LEU A 266 16.33 -0.72 19.71
CA LEU A 266 17.64 -0.90 20.38
C LEU A 266 18.09 -2.37 20.49
N ILE A 267 17.28 -3.31 20.02
CA ILE A 267 17.51 -4.76 20.05
C ILE A 267 17.97 -5.25 18.66
#